data_AF-A0A6M4PU78-F1
#
_entry.id   AF-A0A6M4PU78-F1
#
_cell.length_a   1.000
_cell.length_b   1.000
_cell.length_c   1.000
_cell.angle_alpha   90.00
_cell.angle_beta   90.00
_cell.angle_gamma   90.00
#
_symmetry.space_group_name_H-M   'P 1'
#
loop_
_entity.id
_entity.type
_entity.pdbx_description
1 polymer ?
#
loop_
_entity_poly.entity_id
_entity_poly.type
_entity_poly.pdbx_seq_one_letter_code
_entity_poly.pdbx_strand_id
1 'polypeptide(L)' 'MGIVRVGKAPQQEYTIVWRNLRTGETVTETRTEKLNTLRGYVFNTGMNYNFTGRGKLLGAEIWRTYKNQSKRIYSY' A
#
# COMPACT_ATOMS: atom_id res chain seq x y z
N MET A 1 -24.66 25.96 -10.05
CA MET A 1 -24.56 24.78 -9.17
C MET A 1 -23.78 23.70 -9.91
N GLY A 2 -22.46 23.61 -9.70
CA GLY A 2 -21.63 22.58 -10.33
C GLY A 2 -21.76 21.29 -9.52
N ILE A 3 -22.41 20.28 -10.09
CA ILE A 3 -22.49 18.95 -9.48
C ILE A 3 -21.08 18.36 -9.48
N VAL A 4 -20.37 18.48 -8.35
CA VAL A 4 -19.13 17.75 -8.12
C VAL A 4 -19.53 16.28 -8.13
N ARG A 5 -19.32 15.59 -9.25
CA ARG A 5 -19.41 14.13 -9.29
C ARG A 5 -18.31 13.62 -8.37
N VAL A 6 -18.68 13.35 -7.12
CA VAL A 6 -17.91 12.53 -6.20
C VAL A 6 -17.98 11.11 -6.76
N GLY A 7 -17.28 10.88 -7.87
CA GLY A 7 -17.12 9.55 -8.43
C GLY A 7 -16.53 8.70 -7.32
N LYS A 8 -17.29 7.71 -6.83
CA LYS A 8 -16.77 6.73 -5.88
C LYS A 8 -15.46 6.23 -6.46
N ALA A 9 -14.34 6.53 -5.78
CA ALA A 9 -13.04 6.08 -6.24
C ALA A 9 -13.13 4.56 -6.47
N PRO A 10 -12.88 4.07 -7.70
CA PRO A 10 -13.06 2.67 -8.02
C PRO A 10 -12.13 1.86 -7.12
N GLN A 11 -12.68 0.79 -6.55
CA GLN A 11 -11.88 -0.22 -5.88
C GLN A 11 -10.98 -0.85 -6.95
N GLN A 12 -9.68 -0.87 -6.69
CA GLN A 12 -8.69 -1.39 -7.63
C GLN A 12 -7.82 -2.38 -6.90
N GLU A 13 -7.32 -3.36 -7.64
CA GLU A 13 -6.29 -4.26 -7.14
C GLU A 13 -4.95 -3.52 -7.10
N TYR A 14 -4.32 -3.56 -5.94
CA TYR A 14 -2.99 -3.05 -5.69
C TYR A 14 -2.13 -4.16 -5.11
N THR A 15 -0.85 -4.13 -5.44
CA THR A 15 0.16 -4.99 -4.84
C THR A 15 0.96 -4.14 -3.85
N ILE A 16 1.00 -4.57 -2.60
CA ILE A 16 1.82 -3.98 -1.55
C ILE A 16 3.10 -4.80 -1.46
N VAL A 17 4.24 -4.14 -1.44
CA VAL A 17 5.55 -4.75 -1.26
C VAL A 17 6.11 -4.27 0.07
N TRP A 18 6.18 -5.17 1.04
CA TRP A 18 6.74 -4.94 2.37
C TRP A 18 8.19 -5.40 2.37
N ARG A 19 9.13 -4.50 2.68
CA ARG A 19 10.54 -4.83 2.76
C ARG A 19 11.04 -4.62 4.18
N ASN A 20 11.54 -5.68 4.78
CA ASN A 20 12.25 -5.61 6.05
C ASN A 20 13.60 -4.94 5.83
N LEU A 21 13.79 -3.73 6.35
CA LEU A 21 15.04 -2.98 6.16
C LEU A 21 16.23 -3.60 6.93
N ARG A 22 16.00 -4.51 7.87
CA ARG A 22 17.06 -5.18 8.64
C ARG A 22 17.53 -6.47 7.96
N THR A 23 16.61 -7.32 7.52
CA THR A 23 16.94 -8.63 6.93
C THR A 23 17.02 -8.58 5.40
N GLY A 24 16.46 -7.53 4.78
CA GLY A 24 16.32 -7.43 3.33
C GLY A 24 15.17 -8.26 2.76
N GLU A 25 14.49 -9.05 3.59
CA GLU A 25 13.35 -9.88 3.18
C GLU A 25 12.21 -9.03 2.63
N THR A 26 11.57 -9.53 1.59
CA THR A 26 10.47 -8.86 0.92
C THR A 26 9.26 -9.77 0.93
N VAL A 27 8.13 -9.22 1.38
CA VAL A 27 6.83 -9.89 1.43
C VAL A 27 5.86 -9.09 0.58
N THR A 28 5.13 -9.76 -0.30
CA THR A 28 4.14 -9.10 -1.17
C THR A 28 2.72 -9.48 -0.76
N GLU A 29 1.81 -8.52 -0.77
CA GLU A 29 0.40 -8.70 -0.45
C GLU A 29 -0.46 -8.04 -1.52
N THR A 30 -1.42 -8.74 -2.10
CA THR A 30 -2.39 -8.15 -3.04
C THR A 30 -3.67 -7.79 -2.31
N ARG A 31 -4.15 -6.57 -2.55
CA ARG A 31 -5.41 -6.07 -1.97
C ARG A 31 -6.23 -5.33 -2.99
N THR A 32 -7.53 -5.61 -2.96
CA THR A 32 -8.52 -4.88 -3.77
C THR A 32 -9.22 -3.88 -2.86
N GLU A 33 -8.79 -2.63 -2.89
CA GLU A 33 -9.30 -1.56 -2.02
C GLU A 33 -9.26 -0.18 -2.70
N LYS A 34 -9.79 0.85 -2.03
CA LYS A 34 -9.55 2.24 -2.45
C LYS A 34 -8.15 2.65 -2.00
N LEU A 35 -7.45 3.41 -2.84
CA LEU A 35 -6.07 3.84 -2.57
C LEU A 35 -5.90 4.54 -1.21
N ASN A 36 -6.84 5.41 -0.82
CA ASN A 36 -6.76 6.10 0.48
C ASN A 36 -6.87 5.14 1.66
N THR A 37 -7.77 4.15 1.57
CA THR A 37 -7.90 3.12 2.61
C THR A 37 -6.64 2.26 2.66
N LEU A 38 -6.11 1.87 1.50
CA LEU A 38 -4.88 1.11 1.38
C LEU A 38 -3.68 1.86 1.98
N ARG A 39 -3.57 3.17 1.73
CA ARG A 39 -2.53 4.03 2.31
C ARG A 39 -2.60 4.06 3.84
N GLY A 40 -3.81 4.17 4.40
CA GLY A 40 -4.03 4.12 5.84
C GLY A 40 -3.67 2.76 6.44
N TYR A 41 -4.06 1.67 5.77
CA TYR A 41 -3.69 0.31 6.13
C TYR A 41 -2.17 0.13 6.12
N VAL A 42 -1.50 0.55 5.05
CA VAL A 42 -0.04 0.39 4.90
C VAL A 42 0.70 1.14 6.01
N PHE A 43 0.30 2.38 6.25
CA PHE A 43 0.88 3.20 7.32
C PHE A 43 0.68 2.56 8.70
N ASN A 44 -0.55 2.14 9.03
CA ASN A 44 -0.85 1.59 10.35
C ASN A 44 -0.18 0.22 10.58
N THR A 45 -0.13 -0.64 9.55
CA THR A 45 0.56 -1.93 9.61
C THR A 45 2.06 -1.75 9.76
N GLY A 46 2.66 -0.81 9.02
CA GLY A 46 4.07 -0.44 9.17
C GLY A 46 4.39 0.10 10.56
N MET A 47 3.55 0.97 11.13
CA MET A 47 3.72 1.44 12.51
C MET A 47 3.59 0.30 13.53
N ASN A 48 2.57 -0.55 13.42
CA ASN A 48 2.37 -1.67 14.35
C ASN A 48 3.52 -2.67 14.32
N TYR A 49 4.08 -2.96 13.14
CA TYR A 49 5.26 -3.83 13.02
C TYR A 49 6.49 -3.23 13.74
N ASN A 50 6.69 -1.92 13.62
CA ASN A 50 7.74 -1.21 14.35
C ASN A 50 7.51 -1.20 15.87
N PHE A 51 6.26 -1.00 16.32
CA PHE A 51 5.92 -0.87 17.74
C PHE A 51 5.90 -2.20 18.48
N THR A 52 5.51 -3.30 17.82
CA THR A 52 5.42 -4.63 18.43
C THR A 52 6.78 -5.35 18.55
N GLY A 53 7.88 -4.72 18.15
CA GLY A 53 9.24 -5.27 18.25
C GLY A 53 9.50 -6.48 17.33
N ARG A 54 8.56 -6.84 16.45
CA ARG A 54 8.64 -8.02 15.57
C ARG A 54 9.55 -7.86 14.35
N GLY A 55 9.97 -6.64 14.04
CA GLY A 55 10.91 -6.40 12.95
C GLY A 55 11.02 -4.91 12.69
N LYS A 56 12.26 -4.41 12.67
CA LYS A 56 12.55 -3.01 12.32
C LYS A 56 11.93 -2.64 10.97
N LEU A 57 11.56 -1.36 10.84
CA LEU A 57 11.12 -0.63 9.65
C LEU A 57 10.81 -1.54 8.46
N LEU A 58 9.52 -1.79 8.25
CA LEU A 58 9.04 -2.22 6.95
C LEU A 58 9.00 -0.99 6.04
N GLY A 59 9.91 -0.92 5.07
CA GLY A 59 9.68 -0.07 3.91
C GLY A 59 8.51 -0.64 3.14
N ALA A 60 7.55 0.19 2.73
CA ALA A 60 6.34 -0.32 2.08
C ALA A 60 6.08 0.40 0.77
N GLU A 61 5.92 -0.34 -0.30
CA GLU A 61 5.59 0.21 -1.61
C GLU A 61 4.21 -0.23 -2.04
N ILE A 62 3.41 0.70 -2.55
CA ILE A 62 2.13 0.39 -3.17
C ILE A 62 2.31 0.45 -4.68
N TRP A 63 2.07 -0.67 -5.33
CA TRP A 63 2.11 -0.87 -6.76
C TRP A 63 0.69 -1.05 -7.28
N ARG A 64 0.45 -0.52 -8.47
CA ARG A 64 -0.77 -0.77 -9.23
C ARG A 64 -0.40 -1.48 -10.51
N THR A 65 -1.11 -2.55 -10.80
CA THR A 65 -1.02 -3.21 -12.10
C THR A 65 -2.15 -2.68 -13.00
N TYR A 66 -1.80 -2.08 -14.13
CA TYR A 66 -2.76 -1.63 -15.12
C TYR A 66 -2.24 -1.99 -16.51
N LYS A 67 -3.06 -2.70 -17.31
CA LYS A 67 -2.70 -3.13 -18.68
C LYS A 67 -1.31 -3.79 -18.76
N ASN A 68 -1.05 -4.78 -17.89
CA ASN A 68 0.22 -5.51 -17.77
C ASN A 68 1.45 -4.65 -17.41
N GLN A 69 1.25 -3.42 -16.93
CA GLN A 69 2.32 -2.58 -16.41
C GLN A 69 2.13 -2.38 -14.91
N SER A 70 3.12 -2.81 -14.13
CA SER A 70 3.18 -2.53 -12.69
C SER A 70 3.87 -1.19 -12.48
N LYS A 71 3.15 -0.23 -11.90
CA LYS A 71 3.67 1.10 -11.57
C LYS A 71 3.61 1.31 -10.06
N ARG A 72 4.73 1.69 -9.47
CA ARG A 72 4.78 2.16 -8.08
C ARG A 72 4.04 3.48 -7.96
N ILE A 73 3.08 3.56 -7.05
CA ILE A 73 2.28 4.75 -6.78
C ILE A 73 2.73 5.45 -5.51
N TYR A 74 3.07 4.68 -4.46
CA TYR A 74 3.53 5.22 -3.18
C TYR A 74 4.68 4.38 -2.62
N SER A 75 5.54 5.05 -1.84
CA SER A 75 6.60 4.44 -1.04
C SER A 75 6.54 5.07 0.35
N TYR A 76 6.61 4.23 1.38
CA TYR A 76 6.66 4.56 2.80
C TYR A 76 7.98 4.08 3.39
#